data_AF-A0A964BDF6-F1
#
_entry.id   AF-A0A964BDF6-F1
#
_cell.length_a   1.000
_cell.length_b   1.000
_cell.length_c   1.000
_cell.angle_alpha   90.00
_cell.angle_beta   90.00
_cell.angle_gamma   90.00
#
_symmetry.space_group_name_H-M   'P 1'
#
loop_
_entity.id
_entity.type
_entity.pdbx_description
1 polymer ?
#
loop_
_entity_poly.entity_id
_entity_poly.type
_entity_poly.pdbx_seq_one_letter_code
_entity_poly.pdbx_strand_id
1 'polypeptide(L)'
;MGLPQKKEHSGAFDGDIGRRLEDAMRACDDAARMVLAQIAQDIAALHSDLKALAPQEITSRRIPAAGEELEAVVAATEAATHDIMQAAEGLLDACGDAEGAFADMVEGKATAIFEACTFQDITGQRIGKVIKTLKVIEDRLNASGIVKLAAAISDEQGAAAAKADDDNPPLEGPALKDGDGLKQNDIDDLLNDLF
;
A
#
# COMPACT_ATOMS: atom_id res chain seq x y z
N MET A 1 70.37 29.27 -58.42
CA MET A 1 70.33 29.50 -56.96
C MET A 1 68.87 29.70 -56.60
N GLY A 2 68.27 28.70 -55.95
CA GLY A 2 66.82 28.64 -55.73
C GLY A 2 66.39 29.47 -54.52
N LEU A 3 65.26 30.16 -54.67
CA LEU A 3 64.49 30.71 -53.55
C LEU A 3 63.25 29.82 -53.35
N PRO A 4 62.96 29.40 -52.10
CA PRO A 4 61.97 28.38 -51.81
C PRO A 4 60.53 28.91 -51.88
N GLN A 5 59.66 28.05 -52.40
CA GLN A 5 58.21 28.17 -52.47
C GLN A 5 57.58 28.44 -51.10
N LYS A 6 56.73 29.47 -51.04
CA LYS A 6 55.88 29.79 -49.87
C LYS A 6 54.79 28.71 -49.78
N LYS A 7 55.04 27.65 -49.00
CA LYS A 7 54.05 26.58 -48.78
C LYS A 7 52.83 27.12 -48.04
N GLU A 8 51.69 27.02 -48.71
CA GLU A 8 50.35 27.10 -48.13
C GLU A 8 50.21 25.98 -47.07
N HIS A 9 50.42 26.29 -45.79
CA HIS A 9 50.20 25.35 -44.69
C HIS A 9 49.07 25.78 -43.74
N SER A 10 48.36 26.86 -44.04
CA SER A 10 47.40 27.48 -43.10
C SER A 10 45.98 26.90 -43.18
N GLY A 11 45.56 26.27 -44.29
CA GLY A 11 44.17 25.78 -44.46
C GLY A 11 43.93 24.35 -44.00
N ALA A 12 44.97 23.50 -44.01
CA ALA A 12 44.83 22.07 -43.64
C ALA A 12 44.76 21.86 -42.12
N PHE A 13 45.41 22.73 -41.34
CA PHE A 13 45.42 22.67 -39.87
C PHE A 13 44.07 23.10 -39.27
N ASP A 14 43.40 24.08 -39.89
CA ASP A 14 42.09 24.60 -39.48
C ASP A 14 40.97 23.58 -39.76
N GLY A 15 41.04 22.87 -40.90
CA GLY A 15 40.09 21.80 -41.25
C GLY A 15 40.20 20.54 -40.39
N ASP A 16 41.40 20.19 -39.90
CA ASP A 16 41.61 19.04 -39.01
C ASP A 16 41.11 19.33 -37.59
N ILE A 17 41.30 20.56 -37.09
CA ILE A 17 40.73 21.01 -35.81
C ILE A 17 39.20 21.03 -35.88
N GLY A 18 38.62 21.55 -36.97
CA GLY A 18 37.16 21.57 -37.17
C GLY A 18 36.55 20.18 -37.18
N ARG A 19 37.16 19.23 -37.91
CA ARG A 19 36.68 17.84 -37.98
C ARG A 19 36.75 17.13 -36.62
N ARG A 20 37.84 17.35 -35.87
CA ARG A 20 37.98 16.81 -34.51
C ARG A 20 36.98 17.41 -33.52
N LEU A 21 36.61 18.69 -33.69
CA LEU A 21 35.57 19.33 -32.89
C LEU A 21 34.19 18.75 -33.21
N GLU A 22 33.86 18.56 -34.48
CA GLU A 22 32.60 17.93 -34.92
C GLU A 22 32.48 16.48 -34.41
N ASP A 23 33.56 15.69 -34.51
CA ASP A 23 33.58 14.32 -34.00
C ASP A 23 33.43 14.29 -32.47
N ALA A 24 34.08 15.21 -31.75
CA ALA A 24 33.93 15.33 -30.30
C ALA A 24 32.52 15.78 -29.88
N MET A 25 31.89 16.69 -30.63
CA MET A 25 30.52 17.12 -30.38
C MET A 25 29.52 16.00 -30.61
N ARG A 26 29.67 15.22 -31.70
CA ARG A 26 28.83 14.04 -31.97
C ARG A 26 28.98 12.97 -30.89
N ALA A 27 30.21 12.69 -30.47
CA ALA A 27 30.46 11.73 -29.39
C ALA A 27 29.83 12.18 -28.06
N CYS A 28 29.85 13.48 -27.75
CA CYS A 28 29.19 14.05 -26.59
C CYS A 28 27.66 13.93 -26.67
N ASP A 29 27.08 14.26 -27.82
CA ASP A 29 25.63 14.13 -28.07
C ASP A 29 25.15 12.68 -27.96
N ASP A 30 25.90 11.73 -28.54
CA ASP A 30 25.56 10.31 -28.47
C ASP A 30 25.69 9.78 -27.03
N ALA A 31 26.73 10.18 -26.30
CA ALA A 31 26.88 9.85 -24.88
C ALA A 31 25.73 10.44 -24.03
N ALA A 32 25.33 11.69 -24.30
CA ALA A 32 24.20 12.33 -23.62
C ALA A 32 22.88 11.60 -23.92
N ARG A 33 22.63 11.22 -25.17
CA ARG A 33 21.45 10.42 -25.56
C ARG A 33 21.43 9.07 -24.88
N MET A 34 22.57 8.38 -24.78
CA MET A 34 22.66 7.09 -24.09
C MET A 34 22.30 7.23 -22.61
N VAL A 35 22.84 8.24 -21.92
CA VAL A 35 22.54 8.49 -20.50
C VAL A 35 21.06 8.83 -20.30
N LEU A 36 20.49 9.69 -21.15
CA LEU A 36 19.06 10.03 -21.06
C LEU A 36 18.16 8.82 -21.32
N ALA A 37 18.51 7.97 -22.28
CA ALA A 37 17.80 6.73 -22.56
C ALA A 37 17.85 5.77 -21.35
N GLN A 38 19.02 5.65 -20.70
CA GLN A 38 19.17 4.82 -19.50
C GLN A 38 18.33 5.35 -18.35
N ILE A 39 18.37 6.66 -18.08
CA ILE A 39 17.56 7.28 -17.02
C ILE A 39 16.07 7.06 -17.28
N ALA A 40 15.62 7.17 -18.54
CA ALA A 40 14.23 6.92 -18.90
C ALA A 40 13.82 5.46 -18.65
N GLN A 41 14.70 4.50 -18.94
CA GLN A 41 14.47 3.09 -18.63
C GLN A 41 14.41 2.84 -17.13
N ASP A 42 15.31 3.45 -16.36
CA ASP A 42 15.35 3.31 -14.90
C ASP A 42 14.08 3.90 -14.26
N ILE A 43 13.61 5.06 -14.73
CA ILE A 43 12.34 5.66 -14.28
C ILE A 43 11.16 4.74 -14.59
N ALA A 44 11.12 4.14 -15.78
CA ALA A 44 10.05 3.21 -16.16
C ALA A 44 10.04 1.95 -15.27
N ALA A 45 11.22 1.41 -14.94
CA ALA A 45 11.35 0.32 -13.99
C ALA A 45 10.86 0.71 -12.59
N LEU A 46 11.27 1.88 -12.08
CA LEU A 46 10.82 2.39 -10.79
C LEU A 46 9.31 2.62 -10.73
N HIS A 47 8.69 3.11 -11.82
CA HIS A 47 7.22 3.23 -11.90
C HIS A 47 6.53 1.87 -11.82
N SER A 48 7.07 0.86 -12.51
CA SER A 48 6.55 -0.51 -12.45
C SER A 48 6.68 -1.09 -11.02
N ASP A 49 7.82 -0.92 -10.39
CA ASP A 49 8.07 -1.39 -9.02
C ASP A 49 7.15 -0.69 -8.01
N LEU A 50 6.95 0.61 -8.16
CA LEU A 50 6.06 1.39 -7.29
C LEU A 50 4.60 0.96 -7.44
N LYS A 51 4.17 0.60 -8.66
CA LYS A 51 2.85 0.03 -8.91
C LYS A 51 2.69 -1.33 -8.25
N ALA A 52 3.71 -2.20 -8.35
CA ALA A 52 3.71 -3.51 -7.71
C ALA A 52 3.68 -3.40 -6.17
N LEU A 53 4.30 -2.38 -5.59
CA LEU A 53 4.26 -2.11 -4.16
C LEU A 53 2.86 -1.68 -3.68
N ALA A 54 2.04 -1.09 -4.56
CA ALA A 54 0.69 -0.60 -4.26
C ALA A 54 0.59 0.19 -2.94
N PRO A 55 1.45 1.21 -2.72
CA PRO A 55 1.57 1.91 -1.44
C PRO A 55 0.25 2.58 -1.02
N GLN A 56 -0.56 3.05 -1.97
CA GLN A 56 -1.88 3.59 -1.70
C GLN A 56 -2.79 2.56 -1.03
N GLU A 57 -2.95 1.38 -1.65
CA GLU A 57 -3.78 0.29 -1.12
C GLU A 57 -3.32 -0.15 0.27
N ILE A 58 -1.99 -0.21 0.46
CA ILE A 58 -1.38 -0.55 1.75
C ILE A 58 -1.80 0.48 2.82
N THR A 59 -1.64 1.77 2.54
CA THR A 59 -1.95 2.83 3.51
C THR A 59 -3.43 3.08 3.71
N SER A 60 -4.26 3.00 2.66
CA SER A 60 -5.67 3.37 2.72
C SER A 60 -6.57 2.25 3.18
N ARG A 61 -6.14 0.98 3.02
CA ARG A 61 -6.99 -0.18 3.29
C ARG A 61 -6.31 -1.23 4.14
N ARG A 62 -5.15 -1.74 3.73
CA ARG A 62 -4.58 -2.95 4.36
C ARG A 62 -4.07 -2.69 5.78
N ILE A 63 -3.36 -1.60 6.01
CA ILE A 63 -2.86 -1.24 7.35
C ILE A 63 -4.03 -0.90 8.31
N PRO A 64 -4.99 -0.02 7.93
CA PRO A 64 -6.16 0.25 8.77
C PRO A 64 -6.96 -1.00 9.12
N ALA A 65 -7.30 -1.83 8.12
CA ALA A 65 -8.05 -3.07 8.34
C ALA A 65 -7.31 -4.05 9.26
N ALA A 66 -5.99 -4.20 9.10
CA ALA A 66 -5.20 -5.03 10.00
C ALA A 66 -5.19 -4.46 11.44
N GLY A 67 -5.22 -3.14 11.60
CA GLY A 67 -5.37 -2.49 12.90
C GLY A 67 -6.70 -2.82 13.56
N GLU A 68 -7.80 -2.68 12.83
CA GLU A 68 -9.16 -2.98 13.31
C GLU A 68 -9.32 -4.46 13.70
N GLU A 69 -8.84 -5.38 12.87
CA GLU A 69 -8.84 -6.83 13.16
C GLU A 69 -8.04 -7.15 14.42
N LEU A 70 -6.86 -6.55 14.61
CA LEU A 70 -6.05 -6.75 15.81
C LEU A 70 -6.71 -6.17 17.06
N GLU A 71 -7.38 -5.02 16.97
CA GLU A 71 -8.17 -4.45 18.07
C GLU A 71 -9.35 -5.35 18.43
N ALA A 72 -10.06 -5.91 17.43
CA ALA A 72 -11.14 -6.87 17.63
C ALA A 72 -10.66 -8.15 18.32
N VAL A 73 -9.49 -8.67 17.93
CA VAL A 73 -8.88 -9.84 18.59
C VAL A 73 -8.56 -9.54 20.06
N VAL A 74 -8.00 -8.37 20.37
CA VAL A 74 -7.74 -7.98 21.77
C VAL A 74 -9.05 -7.94 22.55
N ALA A 75 -10.08 -7.25 22.06
CA ALA A 75 -11.37 -7.15 22.73
C ALA A 75 -12.04 -8.52 22.95
N ALA A 76 -12.04 -9.38 21.93
CA ALA A 76 -12.61 -10.72 22.02
C ALA A 76 -11.86 -11.60 23.04
N THR A 77 -10.53 -11.48 23.11
CA THR A 77 -9.72 -12.23 24.08
C THR A 77 -9.88 -11.72 25.50
N GLU A 78 -10.01 -10.39 25.69
CA GLU A 78 -10.34 -9.79 26.99
C GLU A 78 -11.69 -10.29 27.51
N ALA A 79 -12.73 -10.27 26.66
CA ALA A 79 -14.05 -10.77 27.00
C ALA A 79 -14.04 -12.26 27.37
N ALA A 80 -13.40 -13.10 26.54
CA ALA A 80 -13.29 -14.53 26.82
C ALA A 80 -12.54 -14.81 28.14
N THR A 81 -11.47 -14.05 28.43
CA THR A 81 -10.75 -14.17 29.70
C THR A 81 -11.62 -13.76 30.88
N HIS A 82 -12.40 -12.69 30.75
CA HIS A 82 -13.36 -12.29 31.78
C HIS A 82 -14.38 -13.38 32.07
N ASP A 83 -14.96 -13.99 31.04
CA ASP A 83 -15.92 -15.09 31.19
C ASP A 83 -15.30 -16.32 31.87
N ILE A 84 -14.04 -16.66 31.54
CA ILE A 84 -13.29 -17.76 32.19
C ILE A 84 -13.07 -17.46 33.67
N MET A 85 -12.67 -16.23 34.01
CA MET A 85 -12.47 -15.83 35.40
C MET A 85 -13.79 -15.87 36.18
N GLN A 86 -14.88 -15.37 35.60
CA GLN A 86 -16.20 -15.40 36.23
C GLN A 86 -16.69 -16.85 36.44
N ALA A 87 -16.44 -17.76 35.50
CA ALA A 87 -16.74 -19.18 35.69
C ALA A 87 -15.92 -19.79 36.83
N ALA A 88 -14.64 -19.41 36.98
CA ALA A 88 -13.80 -19.85 38.08
C ALA A 88 -14.28 -19.28 39.44
N GLU A 89 -14.71 -18.02 39.50
CA GLU A 89 -15.35 -17.42 40.67
C GLU A 89 -16.63 -18.16 41.05
N GLY A 90 -17.51 -18.45 40.07
CA GLY A 90 -18.73 -19.21 40.31
C GLY A 90 -18.49 -20.63 40.83
N LEU A 91 -17.38 -21.27 40.44
CA LEU A 91 -16.98 -22.56 41.01
C LEU A 91 -16.56 -22.43 42.49
N LEU A 92 -15.88 -21.34 42.86
CA LEU A 92 -15.52 -21.07 44.25
C LEU A 92 -16.75 -20.79 45.10
N ASP A 93 -17.65 -19.93 44.61
CA ASP A 93 -18.90 -19.60 45.30
C ASP A 93 -19.79 -20.83 45.50
N ALA A 94 -19.86 -21.72 44.50
CA ALA A 94 -20.59 -22.99 44.60
C ALA A 94 -19.96 -23.96 45.61
N CYS A 95 -18.65 -23.86 45.85
CA CYS A 95 -17.97 -24.60 46.91
C CYS A 95 -18.30 -24.05 48.31
N GLY A 96 -18.65 -22.77 48.45
CA GLY A 96 -19.12 -22.19 49.72
C GLY A 96 -18.19 -22.48 50.91
N ASP A 97 -18.78 -22.81 52.07
CA ASP A 97 -18.04 -23.26 53.28
C ASP A 97 -17.74 -24.77 53.26
N ALA A 98 -17.74 -25.43 52.11
CA ALA A 98 -17.44 -26.86 52.05
C ALA A 98 -16.01 -27.12 52.54
N GLU A 99 -15.86 -27.95 53.57
CA GLU A 99 -14.55 -28.34 54.11
C GLU A 99 -14.10 -29.68 53.52
N GLY A 100 -12.79 -29.81 53.30
CA GLY A 100 -12.13 -31.07 52.94
C GLY A 100 -11.55 -31.07 51.53
N ALA A 101 -10.95 -32.22 51.16
CA ALA A 101 -10.05 -32.34 50.02
C ALA A 101 -10.64 -31.92 48.65
N PHE A 102 -11.97 -31.93 48.49
CA PHE A 102 -12.62 -31.45 47.27
C PHE A 102 -12.61 -29.92 47.16
N ALA A 103 -12.90 -29.22 48.25
CA ALA A 103 -12.88 -27.75 48.27
C ALA A 103 -11.46 -27.21 48.07
N ASP A 104 -10.47 -27.78 48.77
CA ASP A 104 -9.05 -27.45 48.59
C ASP A 104 -8.60 -27.64 47.14
N MET A 105 -9.11 -28.69 46.47
CA MET A 105 -8.80 -28.96 45.07
C MET A 105 -9.41 -27.90 44.14
N VAL A 106 -10.66 -27.52 44.36
CA VAL A 106 -11.35 -26.50 43.54
C VAL A 106 -10.67 -25.14 43.73
N GLU A 107 -10.35 -24.75 44.96
CA GLU A 107 -9.65 -23.50 45.28
C GLU A 107 -8.28 -23.43 44.59
N GLY A 108 -7.50 -24.52 44.69
CA GLY A 108 -6.20 -24.61 44.02
C GLY A 108 -6.31 -24.53 42.49
N LYS A 109 -7.37 -25.08 41.88
CA LYS A 109 -7.60 -24.99 40.44
C LYS A 109 -8.07 -23.61 40.00
N ALA A 110 -8.96 -22.96 40.75
CA ALA A 110 -9.42 -21.61 40.45
C ALA A 110 -8.26 -20.60 40.55
N THR A 111 -7.43 -20.72 41.57
CA THR A 111 -6.20 -19.91 41.72
C THR A 111 -5.28 -20.06 40.51
N ALA A 112 -5.04 -21.30 40.06
CA ALA A 112 -4.23 -21.54 38.86
C ALA A 112 -4.85 -20.94 37.58
N ILE A 113 -6.17 -20.90 37.47
CA ILE A 113 -6.87 -20.26 36.35
C ILE A 113 -6.65 -18.74 36.38
N PHE A 114 -6.81 -18.09 37.54
CA PHE A 114 -6.58 -16.64 37.68
C PHE A 114 -5.14 -16.26 37.33
N GLU A 115 -4.17 -17.03 37.81
CA GLU A 115 -2.75 -16.82 37.49
C GLU A 115 -2.49 -16.99 35.98
N ALA A 116 -3.06 -18.02 35.34
CA ALA A 116 -2.91 -18.24 33.92
C ALA A 116 -3.54 -17.12 33.08
N CYS A 117 -4.70 -16.63 33.49
CA CYS A 117 -5.42 -15.53 32.82
C CYS A 117 -4.71 -14.18 32.95
N THR A 118 -3.92 -13.98 34.01
CA THR A 118 -3.13 -12.75 34.22
C THR A 118 -2.12 -12.49 33.07
N PHE A 119 -1.73 -13.53 32.31
CA PHE A 119 -0.82 -13.37 31.17
C PHE A 119 -1.48 -12.69 29.94
N GLN A 120 -2.81 -12.59 29.93
CA GLN A 120 -3.57 -11.96 28.83
C GLN A 120 -3.31 -10.46 28.74
N ASP A 121 -3.13 -9.75 29.88
CA ASP A 121 -2.78 -8.32 29.90
C ASP A 121 -1.47 -8.04 29.13
N ILE A 122 -0.44 -8.88 29.32
CA ILE A 122 0.83 -8.76 28.56
C ILE A 122 0.59 -8.96 27.07
N THR A 123 -0.31 -9.86 26.69
CA THR A 123 -0.64 -10.14 25.29
C THR A 123 -1.39 -8.96 24.66
N GLY A 124 -2.39 -8.40 25.35
CA GLY A 124 -3.10 -7.18 24.93
C GLY A 124 -2.14 -6.00 24.73
N GLN A 125 -1.23 -5.76 25.68
CA GLN A 125 -0.22 -4.73 25.57
C GLN A 125 0.74 -4.95 24.38
N ARG A 126 1.15 -6.20 24.12
CA ARG A 126 2.02 -6.53 22.99
C ARG A 126 1.32 -6.29 21.66
N ILE A 127 0.07 -6.71 21.51
CA ILE A 127 -0.73 -6.45 20.30
C ILE A 127 -0.94 -4.93 20.13
N GLY A 128 -1.23 -4.20 21.22
CA GLY A 128 -1.29 -2.75 21.20
C GLY A 128 -0.01 -2.07 20.69
N LYS A 129 1.17 -2.62 21.00
CA LYS A 129 2.44 -2.14 20.42
C LYS A 129 2.54 -2.42 18.92
N VAL A 130 2.04 -3.56 18.45
CA VAL A 130 1.99 -3.89 17.01
C VAL A 130 1.09 -2.89 16.28
N ILE A 131 -0.11 -2.63 16.80
CA ILE A 131 -1.03 -1.63 16.22
C ILE A 131 -0.37 -0.24 16.14
N LYS A 132 0.29 0.21 17.22
CA LYS A 132 1.04 1.48 17.19
C LYS A 132 2.15 1.48 16.15
N THR A 133 2.85 0.37 15.98
CA THR A 133 3.91 0.25 14.98
C THR A 133 3.34 0.33 13.56
N LEU A 134 2.19 -0.29 13.30
CA LEU A 134 1.50 -0.19 12.02
C LEU A 134 1.11 1.27 11.71
N LYS A 135 0.60 2.02 12.69
CA LYS A 135 0.33 3.47 12.55
C LYS A 135 1.58 4.27 12.21
N VAL A 136 2.71 3.99 12.86
CA VAL A 136 3.99 4.65 12.52
C VAL A 136 4.44 4.34 11.09
N ILE A 137 4.21 3.12 10.60
CA ILE A 137 4.51 2.75 9.21
C ILE A 137 3.61 3.53 8.24
N GLU A 138 2.31 3.60 8.53
CA GLU A 138 1.35 4.40 7.76
C GLU A 138 1.77 5.87 7.68
N ASP A 139 2.08 6.49 8.81
CA ASP A 139 2.53 7.88 8.90
C ASP A 139 3.80 8.12 8.08
N ARG A 140 4.78 7.20 8.16
CA ARG A 140 6.02 7.30 7.38
C ARG A 140 5.78 7.17 5.89
N LEU A 141 4.91 6.25 5.46
CA LEU A 141 4.55 6.09 4.06
C LEU A 141 3.86 7.35 3.53
N ASN A 142 2.92 7.92 4.29
CA ASN A 142 2.27 9.18 3.96
C ASN A 142 3.25 10.36 3.91
N ALA A 143 4.16 10.46 4.87
CA ALA A 143 5.16 11.52 4.94
C ALA A 143 6.24 11.42 3.84
N SER A 144 6.59 10.21 3.39
CA SER A 144 7.61 9.98 2.36
C SER A 144 7.25 10.52 0.97
N GLY A 145 5.97 10.87 0.75
CA GLY A 145 5.48 11.31 -0.56
C GLY A 145 5.30 10.16 -1.58
N ILE A 146 5.74 8.94 -1.26
CA ILE A 146 5.60 7.74 -2.12
C ILE A 146 4.13 7.48 -2.47
N VAL A 147 3.22 7.65 -1.51
CA VAL A 147 1.77 7.50 -1.71
C VAL A 147 1.23 8.53 -2.72
N LYS A 148 1.70 9.78 -2.64
CA LYS A 148 1.33 10.86 -3.57
C LYS A 148 1.93 10.65 -4.96
N LEU A 149 3.18 10.20 -5.03
CA LEU A 149 3.85 9.86 -6.28
C LEU A 149 3.14 8.71 -7.00
N ALA A 150 2.78 7.66 -6.25
CA ALA A 150 2.00 6.53 -6.79
C ALA A 150 0.62 6.97 -7.31
N ALA A 151 0.00 7.98 -6.67
CA ALA A 151 -1.23 8.60 -7.15
C ALA A 151 -1.04 9.25 -8.51
N ALA A 152 -0.04 10.13 -8.60
CA ALA A 152 0.24 10.90 -9.81
C ALA A 152 0.56 9.99 -11.01
N ILE A 153 1.33 8.91 -10.80
CA ILE A 153 1.67 7.94 -11.85
C ILE A 153 0.42 7.20 -12.34
N SER A 154 -0.50 6.86 -11.43
CA SER A 154 -1.76 6.19 -11.79
C SER A 154 -2.68 7.13 -12.59
N ASP A 155 -2.76 8.40 -12.21
CA ASP A 155 -3.58 9.42 -12.89
C ASP A 155 -3.03 9.80 -14.28
N GLU A 156 -1.71 9.93 -14.46
CA GLU A 156 -1.09 10.22 -15.76
C GLU A 156 -1.42 9.15 -16.81
N GLN A 157 -1.52 7.88 -16.40
CA GLN A 157 -1.84 6.78 -17.29
C GLN A 157 -3.34 6.63 -17.55
N GLY A 158 -4.18 6.97 -16.57
CA GLY A 158 -5.63 7.12 -16.77
C GLY A 158 -5.97 8.22 -17.77
N ALA A 159 -5.26 9.36 -17.71
CA ALA A 159 -5.41 10.45 -18.66
C ALA A 159 -4.85 10.13 -20.06
N ALA A 160 -3.78 9.33 -20.15
CA ALA A 160 -3.26 8.83 -21.43
C ALA A 160 -4.18 7.79 -22.08
N ALA A 161 -4.85 6.95 -21.30
CA ALA A 161 -5.87 6.01 -21.78
C ALA A 161 -7.17 6.71 -22.20
N ALA A 162 -7.62 7.73 -21.44
CA ALA A 162 -8.82 8.51 -21.75
C ALA A 162 -8.69 9.33 -23.05
N LYS A 163 -7.47 9.68 -23.50
CA LYS A 163 -7.25 10.32 -24.81
C LYS A 163 -7.21 9.35 -25.99
N ALA A 164 -7.21 8.04 -25.75
CA ALA A 164 -7.29 7.02 -26.79
C ALA A 164 -8.72 6.48 -27.00
N ASP A 165 -9.67 6.86 -26.15
CA ASP A 165 -11.04 6.31 -26.08
C ASP A 165 -12.13 7.38 -26.27
N ASP A 166 -11.82 8.50 -26.95
CA ASP A 166 -12.78 9.57 -27.30
C ASP A 166 -13.74 9.18 -28.46
N ASP A 167 -13.56 7.98 -29.03
CA ASP A 167 -14.36 7.45 -30.15
C ASP A 167 -15.32 6.32 -29.74
N ASN A 168 -15.44 6.02 -28.43
CA ASN A 168 -16.32 4.96 -27.94
C ASN A 168 -17.30 5.53 -26.90
N PRO A 169 -18.61 5.59 -27.21
CA PRO A 169 -19.59 6.05 -26.23
C PRO A 169 -19.55 5.13 -24.99
N PRO A 170 -19.65 5.68 -23.77
CA PRO A 170 -19.53 4.90 -22.56
C PRO A 170 -20.57 3.79 -22.53
N LEU A 171 -20.09 2.54 -22.53
CA LEU A 171 -20.90 1.36 -22.29
C LEU A 171 -21.25 1.34 -20.81
N GLU A 172 -22.43 1.86 -20.48
CA GLU A 172 -23.02 1.78 -19.14
C GLU A 172 -23.20 0.30 -18.75
N GLY A 173 -22.29 -0.18 -17.91
CA GLY A 173 -22.42 -1.49 -17.26
C GLY A 173 -23.58 -1.50 -16.26
N PRO A 174 -24.05 -2.69 -15.83
CA PRO A 174 -25.20 -2.80 -14.94
C PRO A 174 -24.95 -2.04 -13.62
N ALA A 175 -25.89 -1.16 -13.26
CA ALA A 175 -25.79 -0.29 -12.10
C ALA A 175 -25.54 -1.09 -10.80
N LEU A 176 -24.46 -0.73 -10.10
CA LEU A 176 -24.19 -1.24 -8.75
C LEU A 176 -25.07 -0.51 -7.74
N LYS A 177 -25.57 -1.27 -6.77
CA LYS A 177 -26.47 -0.87 -5.68
C LYS A 177 -25.99 0.41 -5.00
N ASP A 178 -26.64 1.51 -5.35
CA ASP A 178 -27.36 2.46 -4.48
C ASP A 178 -27.37 3.81 -5.19
N GLY A 179 -28.40 4.06 -6.02
CA GLY A 179 -28.72 5.43 -6.43
C GLY A 179 -29.40 5.62 -7.78
N ASP A 180 -29.00 4.89 -8.83
CA ASP A 180 -29.31 5.31 -10.21
C ASP A 180 -29.83 4.18 -11.14
N GLY A 181 -30.30 3.07 -10.57
CA GLY A 181 -31.01 2.04 -11.33
C GLY A 181 -32.52 2.28 -11.34
N LEU A 182 -33.20 1.89 -12.44
CA LEU A 182 -34.67 1.80 -12.50
C LEU A 182 -35.17 1.07 -11.25
N LYS A 183 -36.01 1.75 -10.46
CA LYS A 183 -36.56 1.16 -9.24
C LYS A 183 -37.60 0.13 -9.65
N GLN A 184 -37.82 -0.88 -8.82
CA GLN A 184 -38.83 -1.92 -9.07
C GLN A 184 -40.21 -1.31 -9.43
N ASN A 185 -40.54 -0.18 -8.81
CA ASN A 185 -41.76 0.58 -9.05
C ASN A 185 -41.85 1.11 -10.50
N ASP A 186 -40.72 1.54 -11.07
CA ASP A 186 -40.66 2.05 -12.44
C ASP A 186 -40.79 0.90 -13.47
N ILE A 187 -40.38 -0.32 -13.07
CA ILE A 187 -40.53 -1.54 -13.89
C ILE A 187 -41.99 -1.98 -13.92
N ASP A 188 -42.68 -1.89 -12.78
CA ASP A 188 -44.09 -2.27 -12.65
C ASP A 188 -45.00 -1.31 -13.44
N ASP A 189 -44.70 -0.01 -13.46
CA ASP A 189 -45.42 0.97 -14.27
C ASP A 189 -45.23 0.72 -15.78
N LEU A 190 -44.01 0.40 -16.21
CA LEU A 190 -43.71 0.14 -17.62
C LEU A 190 -44.37 -1.15 -18.15
N LEU A 191 -44.54 -2.15 -17.29
CA LEU A 191 -45.21 -3.41 -17.64
C LEU A 191 -46.74 -3.28 -17.65
N ASN A 192 -47.31 -2.40 -16.81
CA ASN A 192 -48.74 -2.10 -16.82
C ASN A 192 -49.17 -1.26 -18.03
N ASP A 193 -48.26 -0.48 -18.64
CA ASP A 193 -48.55 0.25 -19.87
C ASP A 193 -48.45 -0.62 -21.14
N LEU A 194 -47.92 -1.85 -21.03
CA LEU A 194 -47.71 -2.77 -22.16
C LEU A 194 -48.77 -3.88 -22.27
N PHE A 195 -49.72 -3.95 -21.32
CA PHE A 195 -50.84 -4.91 -21.30
C PHE A 195 -52.13 -4.25 -20.79
#